data_AF-X1GRW3-F1
#
_entry.id   AF-X1GRW3-F1
#
_cell.length_a   1.000
_cell.length_b   1.000
_cell.length_c   1.000
_cell.angle_alpha   90.00
_cell.angle_beta   90.00
_cell.angle_gamma   90.00
#
_symmetry.space_group_name_H-M   'P 1'
#
loop_
_entity.id
_entity.type
_entity.pdbx_description
1 polymer ?
#
loop_
_entity_poly.entity_id
_entity_poly.type
_entity_poly.pdbx_seq_one_letter_code
_entity_poly.pdbx_strand_id
1 'polypeptide(L)' 'CLLGPVLQWYRDELNDKGYTKFVDELNQIARAAEVLPLTLCEKLDNIKGEVEESLRERLEEFDCSAQAYEPDDDS' A
#
# COMPACT_ATOMS: atom_id res chain seq x y z
N CYS A 1 -3.42 13.12 4.50
CA CYS A 1 -3.09 12.16 3.43
C CYS A 1 -2.78 10.81 4.07
N LEU A 2 -3.48 9.74 3.70
CA LEU A 2 -3.34 8.39 4.29
C LEU A 2 -2.22 7.55 3.66
N LEU A 3 -1.53 8.08 2.65
CA LEU A 3 -0.59 7.32 1.84
C LEU A 3 0.60 6.75 2.64
N GLY A 4 1.06 7.47 3.67
CA GLY A 4 2.10 6.97 4.58
C GLY A 4 1.66 5.74 5.38
N PRO A 5 0.55 5.83 6.15
CA PRO A 5 -0.04 4.67 6.82
C PRO A 5 -0.35 3.50 5.89
N VAL A 6 -0.93 3.77 4.70
CA VAL A 6 -1.24 2.74 3.70
C VAL A 6 0.03 2.01 3.24
N LEU A 7 1.08 2.77 2.91
CA LEU A 7 2.36 2.20 2.49
C LEU A 7 3.00 1.35 3.59
N GLN A 8 2.93 1.78 4.85
CA GLN A 8 3.46 1.01 5.97
C GLN A 8 2.71 -0.31 6.12
N TRP A 9 1.37 -0.27 6.09
CA TRP A 9 0.55 -1.47 6.22
C TRP A 9 0.83 -2.48 5.09
N TYR A 10 0.93 -2.01 3.83
CA TYR A 10 1.30 -2.87 2.70
C TYR A 10 2.65 -3.55 2.92
N ARG A 11 3.66 -2.83 3.41
CA ARG A 11 4.98 -3.42 3.68
C ARG A 11 4.92 -4.52 4.72
N ASP A 12 4.20 -4.28 5.81
CA ASP A 12 4.08 -5.24 6.90
C ASP A 12 3.36 -6.50 6.42
N GLU A 13 2.23 -6.35 5.73
CA GLU A 13 1.46 -7.49 5.21
C GLU A 13 2.26 -8.28 4.16
N LEU A 14 2.91 -7.60 3.21
CA LEU A 14 3.74 -8.27 2.20
C LEU A 14 4.94 -8.99 2.84
N ASN A 15 5.58 -8.38 3.83
CA ASN A 15 6.71 -8.97 4.53
C ASN A 15 6.30 -10.22 5.31
N ASP A 16 5.19 -10.17 6.04
CA ASP A 16 4.65 -11.29 6.82
C ASP A 16 4.27 -12.49 5.93
N LYS A 17 3.92 -12.23 4.68
CA LYS A 17 3.61 -13.25 3.66
C LYS A 17 4.82 -13.70 2.83
N GLY A 18 6.00 -13.14 3.08
CA GLY A 18 7.24 -13.51 2.40
C GLY A 18 7.48 -12.84 1.04
N TYR A 19 6.69 -11.82 0.69
CA TYR A 19 6.83 -11.03 -0.53
C TYR A 19 7.91 -9.93 -0.42
N THR A 20 9.11 -10.31 0.05
CA THR A 20 10.21 -9.38 0.35
C THR A 20 10.67 -8.56 -0.86
N LYS A 21 10.57 -9.11 -2.08
CA LYS A 21 10.80 -8.39 -3.33
C LYS A 21 9.95 -7.11 -3.43
N PHE A 22 8.66 -7.21 -3.14
CA PHE A 22 7.75 -6.05 -3.23
C PHE A 22 8.01 -5.05 -2.12
N VAL A 23 8.40 -5.51 -0.92
CA VAL A 23 8.82 -4.64 0.18
C VAL A 23 10.04 -3.80 -0.23
N ASP A 24 11.04 -4.42 -0.87
CA ASP A 24 12.23 -3.72 -1.35
C ASP A 24 11.89 -2.69 -2.43
N GLU A 25 11.02 -3.02 -3.38
CA GLU A 25 10.55 -2.09 -4.41
C GLU A 25 9.81 -0.89 -3.81
N LEU A 26 8.92 -1.13 -2.83
CA LEU A 26 8.23 -0.06 -2.09
C LEU A 26 9.19 0.79 -1.26
N ASN A 27 10.27 0.21 -0.73
CA ASN A 27 11.32 0.95 -0.02
C ASN A 27 12.13 1.84 -0.96
N GLN A 28 12.44 1.36 -2.17
CA GLN A 28 13.15 2.15 -3.18
C GLN A 28 12.31 3.35 -3.62
N ILE A 29 11.03 3.14 -3.91
CA ILE A 29 10.12 4.22 -4.29
C ILE A 29 10.05 5.25 -3.17
N ALA A 30 9.81 4.85 -1.93
CA ALA A 30 9.70 5.78 -0.81
C ALA A 30 10.96 6.62 -0.52
N ARG A 31 12.13 6.17 -0.97
CA ARG A 31 13.41 6.89 -0.83
C ARG A 31 13.68 7.86 -1.98
N ALA A 32 12.89 7.82 -3.05
CA ALA A 32 13.02 8.79 -4.15
C ALA A 32 12.68 10.19 -3.64
N ALA A 33 13.48 11.19 -4.03
CA ALA A 33 13.34 12.57 -3.56
C ALA A 33 11.97 13.20 -3.90
N GLU A 34 11.32 12.68 -4.95
CA GLU A 34 9.97 13.06 -5.36
C GLU A 34 9.14 11.80 -5.62
N VAL A 35 8.58 11.22 -4.56
CA VAL A 35 7.53 10.20 -4.73
C VAL A 35 6.26 10.90 -5.17
N LEU A 36 5.95 10.80 -6.46
CA LEU A 36 4.65 11.21 -6.95
C LEU A 36 3.58 10.25 -6.37
N PRO A 37 2.54 10.75 -5.69
CA PRO A 37 1.48 9.91 -5.12
C PRO A 37 0.89 8.93 -6.12
N LEU A 38 0.74 9.35 -7.39
CA LEU A 38 0.25 8.51 -8.47
C LEU A 38 1.15 7.30 -8.74
N THR A 39 2.48 7.49 -8.79
CA THR A 39 3.44 6.39 -8.99
C THR A 39 3.38 5.38 -7.85
N LEU A 40 3.14 5.85 -6.62
CA LEU A 40 2.97 4.95 -5.49
C LEU A 40 1.66 4.15 -5.61
N CYS A 41 0.54 4.80 -5.89
CA CYS A 41 -0.74 4.12 -6.10
C CYS A 41 -0.66 3.07 -7.23
N GLU A 42 -0.11 3.44 -8.39
CA GLU A 42 0.11 2.52 -9.50
C GLU A 42 0.95 1.30 -9.09
N LYS A 43 1.96 1.50 -8.23
CA LYS A 43 2.77 0.38 -7.75
C LYS A 43 1.97 -0.56 -6.84
N LEU A 44 1.16 -0.02 -5.93
CA LEU A 44 0.30 -0.82 -5.05
C LEU A 44 -0.71 -1.63 -5.88
N ASP A 45 -1.28 -1.04 -6.93
CA ASP A 45 -2.18 -1.72 -7.86
C ASP A 45 -1.51 -2.87 -8.61
N ASN A 46 -0.27 -2.66 -9.09
CA ASN A 46 0.48 -3.73 -9.76
C ASN A 46 0.79 -4.90 -8.80
N ILE A 47 1.13 -4.62 -7.54
CA ILE A 47 1.40 -5.67 -6.54
C ILE A 47 0.17 -6.58 -6.36
N LYS A 48 -1.04 -6.00 -6.29
CA LYS A 48 -2.29 -6.78 -6.19
C LYS A 48 -2.47 -7.78 -7.34
N GLY A 49 -1.94 -7.48 -8.53
CA GLY A 49 -1.96 -8.38 -9.69
C GLY A 49 -0.91 -9.49 -9.67
N GLU A 50 0.11 -9.39 -8.82
CA GLU A 50 1.25 -10.34 -8.77
C GLU A 50 1.27 -11.24 -7.52
N VAL A 51 0.41 -10.98 -6.52
CA VAL A 51 0.29 -11.78 -5.29
C VAL A 51 -0.79 -12.85 -5.42
N GLU A 52 -0.82 -13.81 -4.49
CA GLU A 52 -1.92 -14.78 -4.42
C GLU A 52 -3.29 -14.13 -4.16
N GLU A 53 -4.36 -14.80 -4.59
CA GLU A 53 -5.73 -14.29 -4.50
C GLU A 53 -6.15 -13.89 -3.08
N SER A 54 -5.82 -14.70 -2.07
CA SER A 54 -6.18 -14.41 -0.68
C SER A 54 -5.47 -13.17 -0.11
N LEU A 55 -4.25 -12.88 -0.59
CA LEU A 55 -3.56 -11.66 -0.23
C LEU A 55 -4.13 -10.47 -1.00
N ARG A 56 -4.36 -10.62 -2.32
CA ARG A 56 -5.00 -9.60 -3.15
C ARG A 56 -6.32 -9.10 -2.54
N GLU A 57 -7.21 -10.01 -2.15
CA GLU A 57 -8.50 -9.66 -1.53
C GLU A 57 -8.31 -8.82 -0.26
N ARG A 58 -7.34 -9.16 0.59
CA ARG A 58 -7.01 -8.39 1.80
C ARG A 58 -6.46 -7.01 1.48
N LEU A 59 -5.61 -6.89 0.46
CA LEU A 59 -5.07 -5.60 0.00
C LEU A 59 -6.21 -4.70 -0.53
N GLU A 60 -7.15 -5.26 -1.29
CA GLU A 60 -8.32 -4.54 -1.82
C GLU A 60 -9.29 -4.10 -0.72
N GLU A 61 -9.56 -4.95 0.27
CA GLU A 61 -10.39 -4.61 1.43
C GLU A 61 -9.80 -3.45 2.24
N PHE A 62 -8.49 -3.47 2.43
CA PHE A 62 -7.78 -2.39 3.12
C PHE A 62 -7.82 -1.09 2.31
N ASP A 63 -7.61 -1.13 0.99
CA ASP A 63 -7.72 0.06 0.12
C ASP A 63 -9.13 0.68 0.21
N CYS A 64 -10.17 -0.15 0.16
CA CYS A 64 -11.56 0.31 0.32
C CYS A 64 -11.76 1.00 1.67
N SER A 65 -11.23 0.42 2.74
CA SER A 65 -11.33 0.97 4.10
C SER A 65 -10.58 2.30 4.24
N ALA A 66 -9.39 2.40 3.65
CA ALA A 66 -8.61 3.63 3.65
C ALA A 66 -9.29 4.75 2.83
N GLN A 67 -9.93 4.40 1.71
CA GLN A 67 -10.68 5.36 0.88
C GLN A 67 -11.97 5.85 1.56
N ALA A 68 -12.63 4.99 2.33
CA ALA A 68 -13.83 5.32 3.07
C ALA A 68 -13.56 6.04 4.41
N TYR A 69 -12.29 6.18 4.81
CA TYR A 69 -11.94 6.84 6.05
C TYR A 69 -12.19 8.35 5.96
N GLU A 70 -13.19 8.81 6.69
CA GLU A 70 -13.40 10.22 7.01
C GLU A 70 -12.86 10.45 8.43
N PRO A 71 -11.85 11.33 8.62
CA PRO A 71 -11.46 11.70 9.97
C PRO A 71 -12.63 12.42 10.64
N ASP A 72 -12.95 12.05 11.89
CA ASP A 72 -13.95 12.78 12.68
C ASP A 72 -13.56 14.26 12.70
N ASP A 73 -14.45 15.11 12.18
CA ASP A 73 -14.29 16.56 12.15
C ASP A 73 -14.52 17.03 13.60
N ASP A 74 -13.47 17.00 14.43
CA ASP A 74 -13.48 17.58 15.78
C ASP A 74 -13.68 19.11 15.66
N SER A 75 -14.93 19.53 15.50
CA SER A 75 -15.42 20.91 15.58
C SER A 75 -15.76 21.31 17.01
#